data_AF-G9A1G6-F1
#
_entry.id   AF-G9A1G6-F1
#
_cell.length_a   1.000
_cell.length_b   1.000
_cell.length_c   1.000
_cell.angle_alpha   90.00
_cell.angle_beta   90.00
_cell.angle_gamma   90.00
#
_symmetry.space_group_name_H-M   'P 1'
#
loop_
_entity.id
_entity.type
_entity.pdbx_description
1 polymer ?
#
loop_
_entity_poly.entity_id
_entity_poly.type
_entity_poly.pdbx_seq_one_letter_code
_entity_poly.pdbx_strand_id
1 'polypeptide(L)' 'MTAQLTPPEHEHNALVETAAIWLADQNPRPKPIIPALRSRFNLSALEATEAAAMSDRFRICRKAFG' A
#
# COMPACT_ATOMS: atom_id res chain seq x y z
N MET A 1 -14.95 -22.49 -4.25
CA MET A 1 -15.68 -21.20 -4.26
C MET A 1 -14.70 -20.11 -4.67
N THR A 2 -14.54 -19.86 -5.97
CA THR A 2 -13.67 -18.80 -6.49
C THR A 2 -14.45 -17.50 -6.44
N ALA A 3 -14.16 -16.64 -5.45
CA ALA A 3 -14.70 -15.29 -5.41
C ALA A 3 -14.21 -14.54 -6.66
N GLN A 4 -15.08 -14.39 -7.66
CA GLN A 4 -14.82 -13.48 -8.78
C GLN A 4 -14.99 -12.07 -8.23
N LEU A 5 -13.87 -11.46 -7.85
CA LEU A 5 -13.83 -10.04 -7.49
C LEU A 5 -14.22 -9.24 -8.73
N THR A 6 -15.17 -8.32 -8.57
CA THR A 6 -15.67 -7.49 -9.65
C THR A 6 -14.59 -6.48 -10.10
N PRO A 7 -14.61 -5.96 -11.34
CA PRO A 7 -13.59 -5.06 -11.85
C PRO A 7 -13.20 -3.89 -10.93
N PRO A 8 -14.14 -3.20 -10.24
CA PRO A 8 -13.81 -2.10 -9.33
C PRO A 8 -13.02 -2.54 -8.08
N GLU A 9 -13.29 -3.73 -7.57
CA GLU A 9 -12.63 -4.27 -6.37
C GLU A 9 -11.17 -4.65 -6.67
N HIS A 10 -10.91 -5.14 -7.88
CA HIS A 10 -9.54 -5.46 -8.33
C HIS A 10 -8.69 -4.19 -8.50
N GLU A 11 -9.27 -3.15 -9.10
CA GLU A 11 -8.58 -1.87 -9.31
C GLU A 11 -8.22 -1.18 -7.98
N HIS A 12 -9.13 -1.23 -7.01
CA HIS A 12 -8.89 -0.67 -5.68
C HIS A 12 -7.74 -1.38 -4.96
N ASN A 13 -7.74 -2.71 -4.94
CA ASN A 13 -6.70 -3.49 -4.27
C ASN A 13 -5.31 -3.28 -4.92
N ALA A 14 -5.26 -3.11 -6.24
CA ALA A 14 -4.02 -2.81 -6.95
C ALA A 14 -3.40 -1.44 -6.55
N LEU A 15 -4.23 -0.42 -6.28
CA LEU A 15 -3.75 0.88 -5.81
C LEU A 15 -3.17 0.79 -4.39
N VAL A 16 -3.79 0.02 -3.50
CA VAL A 16 -3.30 -0.22 -2.13
C VAL A 16 -1.94 -0.91 -2.15
N GLU A 17 -1.81 -1.99 -2.94
CA GLU A 17 -0.55 -2.71 -3.11
C GLU A 17 0.55 -1.82 -3.67
N THR A 18 0.25 -1.04 -4.71
CA THR A 18 1.20 -0.09 -5.32
C THR A 18 1.66 0.95 -4.30
N ALA A 19 0.74 1.50 -3.50
CA ALA A 19 1.04 2.48 -2.47
C ALA A 19 1.91 1.90 -1.35
N ALA A 20 1.65 0.65 -0.96
CA ALA A 20 2.44 -0.08 0.02
C ALA A 20 3.87 -0.38 -0.45
N ILE A 21 4.04 -0.82 -1.70
CA ILE A 21 5.36 -1.03 -2.32
C ILE A 21 6.13 0.30 -2.35
N TRP A 22 5.49 1.37 -2.84
CA TRP A 22 6.11 2.69 -2.87
C TRP A 22 6.58 3.16 -1.48
N LEU A 23 5.75 2.95 -0.44
CA LEU A 23 6.11 3.32 0.93
C LEU A 23 7.26 2.47 1.49
N ALA A 24 7.33 1.18 1.11
CA ALA A 24 8.42 0.30 1.50
C ALA A 24 9.77 0.75 0.93
N ASP A 25 9.76 1.40 -0.23
CA ASP A 25 10.93 1.96 -0.91
C ASP A 25 11.44 3.26 -0.27
N GLN A 26 10.59 3.98 0.47
CA GLN A 26 10.95 5.30 0.98
C GLN A 26 11.99 5.21 2.12
N ASN A 27 13.13 5.86 1.91
CA ASN A 27 14.16 6.08 2.93
C ASN A 27 14.72 7.50 2.82
N PRO A 28 14.40 8.43 3.75
CA PRO A 28 13.61 8.24 4.97
C PRO A 28 12.10 8.09 4.70
N ARG A 29 11.37 7.41 5.60
CA ARG A 29 9.91 7.28 5.47
C ARG A 29 9.23 8.65 5.57
N PRO A 30 8.26 8.95 4.69
CA PRO A 30 7.50 10.19 4.77
C PRO A 30 6.73 10.26 6.10
N LYS A 31 6.72 11.43 6.72
CA LYS A 31 5.93 11.71 7.93
C LYS A 31 5.07 12.96 7.70
N PRO A 32 3.76 12.92 7.97
CA PRO A 32 2.98 11.77 8.44
C PRO A 32 2.62 10.80 7.29
N ILE A 33 2.65 9.50 7.54
CA ILE A 33 2.52 8.45 6.50
C ILE A 33 1.15 8.49 5.80
N ILE A 34 0.06 8.51 6.58
CA ILE A 34 -1.30 8.40 6.05
C ILE A 34 -1.65 9.60 5.13
N PRO A 35 -1.44 10.87 5.53
CA PRO A 35 -1.59 12.00 4.63
C PRO A 35 -0.76 11.89 3.35
N ALA A 36 0.50 11.45 3.45
CA ALA A 36 1.36 11.29 2.27
C ALA A 36 0.80 10.27 1.28
N LEU A 37 0.31 9.13 1.75
CA LEU A 37 -0.32 8.11 0.91
C LEU A 37 -1.61 8.61 0.27
N ARG A 38 -2.47 9.26 1.05
CA ARG A 38 -3.75 9.81 0.57
C ARG A 38 -3.55 10.88 -0.50
N SER A 39 -2.63 11.82 -0.27
CA SER A 39 -2.33 12.88 -1.25
C SER A 39 -1.69 12.34 -2.52
N ARG A 40 -0.91 11.26 -2.44
CA ARG A 40 -0.18 10.71 -3.58
C ARG A 40 -1.01 9.78 -4.45
N PHE A 41 -1.81 8.92 -3.83
CA PHE A 41 -2.54 7.85 -4.52
C PHE A 41 -4.06 8.07 -4.52
N ASN A 42 -4.53 9.20 -3.99
CA ASN A 42 -5.94 9.52 -3.84
C ASN A 42 -6.74 8.45 -3.06
N LEU A 43 -6.09 7.80 -2.10
CA LEU A 43 -6.69 6.76 -1.27
C LEU A 43 -7.60 7.37 -0.18
N SER A 44 -8.60 6.60 0.23
CA SER A 44 -9.33 6.82 1.47
C SER A 44 -8.41 6.61 2.69
N ALA A 45 -8.92 6.97 3.87
CA ALA A 45 -8.18 6.76 5.11
C ALA A 45 -7.97 5.27 5.43
N LEU A 46 -8.94 4.41 5.10
CA LEU A 46 -8.84 2.97 5.26
C LEU A 46 -7.78 2.42 4.31
N GLU A 47 -7.92 2.78 3.03
CA GLU A 47 -6.94 2.77 1.95
C GLU A 47 -5.48 2.88 2.41
N ALA A 48 -5.17 4.09 2.86
CA ALA A 48 -3.84 4.44 3.28
C ALA A 48 -3.36 3.67 4.52
N THR A 49 -4.27 3.25 5.40
CA THR A 49 -3.91 2.48 6.61
C THR A 49 -3.56 1.05 6.25
N GLU A 50 -4.31 0.42 5.35
CA GLU A 50 -4.00 -0.90 4.81
C GLU A 50 -2.68 -0.90 4.07
N ALA A 51 -2.46 0.09 3.19
CA ALA A 51 -1.19 0.26 2.49
C ALA A 51 -0.01 0.47 3.47
N ALA A 52 -0.22 1.27 4.52
CA ALA A 52 0.81 1.48 5.54
C ALA A 52 1.18 0.17 6.27
N ALA A 53 0.19 -0.63 6.69
CA ALA A 53 0.44 -1.93 7.33
C ALA A 53 1.11 -2.93 6.37
N MET A 54 0.70 -2.95 5.10
CA MET A 54 1.28 -3.82 4.08
C MET A 54 2.74 -3.43 3.76
N SER A 55 3.07 -2.14 3.78
CA SER A 55 4.43 -1.65 3.50
C SER A 55 5.49 -2.25 4.44
N ASP A 56 5.15 -2.48 5.71
CA ASP A 56 6.09 -3.05 6.67
C ASP A 56 6.43 -4.51 6.32
N ARG A 57 5.47 -5.28 5.78
CA ARG A 57 5.72 -6.64 5.28
C ARG A 57 6.66 -6.62 4.08
N PHE A 58 6.44 -5.72 3.12
CA PHE A 58 7.32 -5.59 1.96
C PHE A 58 8.75 -5.19 2.33
N ARG A 59 8.92 -4.35 3.36
CA ARG A 59 10.26 -4.03 3.89
C ARG A 59 10.95 -5.24 4.49
N ILE A 60 10.22 -6.09 5.22
CA ILE A 60 10.77 -7.33 5.78
C ILE A 60 11.18 -8.27 4.63
N CYS A 61 10.30 -8.50 3.67
CA CYS A 61 10.61 -9.34 2.51
C CYS A 61 11.85 -8.84 1.75
N ARG A 62 11.98 -7.53 1.53
CA ARG A 62 13.17 -6.98 0.86
C ARG A 62 14.45 -7.13 1.69
N LYS A 63 14.38 -7.03 3.02
CA LYS A 63 15.54 -7.28 3.87
C LYS A 63 15.94 -8.76 3.92
N ALA A 64 14.97 -9.66 3.76
CA ALA A 64 15.20 -11.10 3.83
C ALA A 64 15.67 -11.71 2.49
N PHE A 65 15.23 -11.15 1.37
CA PHE A 65 15.44 -11.71 0.02
C PHE A 65 16.14 -10.76 -0.96
N GLY A 66 16.38 -9.50 -0.58
CA GLY A 66 16.98 -8.47 -1.43
C GLY A 66 18.43 -8.17 -1.12
#